data_AF-A0A842YS54-F1
#
_entry.id   AF-A0A842YS54-F1
#
_cell.length_a   1.000
_cell.length_b   1.000
_cell.length_c   1.000
_cell.angle_alpha   90.00
_cell.angle_beta   90.00
_cell.angle_gamma   90.00
#
_symmetry.space_group_name_H-M   'P 1'
#
loop_
_entity.id
_entity.type
_entity.pdbx_description
1 polymer ?
#
loop_
_entity_poly.entity_id
_entity_poly.type
_entity_poly.pdbx_seq_one_letter_code
_entity_poly.pdbx_strand_id
1 'polypeptide(L)' 'MNIGMIPGTGKSVASLIDITELKEAERKVRESVEKYRAVVGTAPFGIIILDRTGKIIEVNEKILELSGLKRKDLVGKSL' A
#
# COMPACT_ATOMS: atom_id res chain seq x y z
N MET A 1 -14.89 20.56 0.74
CA MET A 1 -15.77 21.60 0.15
C MET A 1 -15.45 21.72 -1.32
N ASN A 2 -16.40 21.40 -2.19
CA ASN A 2 -16.28 21.63 -3.63
C ASN A 2 -17.26 22.74 -4.02
N ILE A 3 -16.82 23.73 -4.80
CA ILE A 3 -17.66 24.87 -5.20
C ILE A 3 -17.78 24.88 -6.72
N GLY A 4 -19.02 24.83 -7.21
CA GLY A 4 -19.37 24.98 -8.62
C GLY A 4 -20.12 26.28 -8.86
N MET A 5 -19.95 26.88 -10.03
CA MET A 5 -20.72 28.05 -10.47
C MET A 5 -21.90 27.58 -11.32
N ILE A 6 -23.08 28.17 -11.15
CA ILE A 6 -24.23 27.94 -12.04
C ILE A 6 -24.06 28.86 -13.26
N PRO A 7 -23.87 28.31 -14.47
CA PRO A 7 -23.65 29.11 -15.67
C PRO A 7 -24.80 30.09 -15.92
N GLY A 8 -24.47 31.34 -16.23
CA GLY A 8 -25.45 32.37 -16.60
C GLY A 8 -26.24 32.99 -15.44
N THR A 9 -26.04 32.57 -14.18
CA THR A 9 -26.85 33.08 -13.05
C THR A 9 -26.07 33.88 -12.00
N GLY A 10 -24.74 33.95 -12.09
CA GLY A 10 -23.89 34.62 -11.09
C GLY A 10 -23.93 34.01 -9.69
N LYS A 11 -24.48 32.79 -9.55
CA LYS A 11 -24.66 32.08 -8.29
C LYS A 11 -23.69 30.91 -8.20
N SER A 12 -23.28 30.55 -6.99
CA SER A 12 -22.46 29.37 -6.72
C SER A 12 -23.22 28.35 -5.88
N VAL A 13 -22.82 27.08 -6.03
CA VAL A 13 -23.27 25.96 -5.22
C VAL A 13 -22.04 25.40 -4.52
N ALA A 14 -22.13 25.24 -3.19
CA ALA A 14 -21.11 24.59 -2.39
C ALA A 14 -21.64 23.25 -1.88
N SER A 15 -20.82 22.20 -2.00
CA SER A 15 -21.06 20.91 -1.35
C SER A 15 -20.21 20.80 -0.08
N LEU A 16 -20.88 20.56 1.05
CA LEU A 16 -20.31 20.46 2.40
C LEU A 16 -20.47 19.04 2.96
N ILE A 17 -20.12 18.04 2.16
CA ILE A 17 -20.08 16.64 2.62
C ILE A 17 -18.92 16.50 3.61
N ASP A 18 -19.22 16.03 4.82
CA ASP A 18 -18.19 15.61 5.76
C ASP A 18 -17.53 14.32 5.25
N ILE A 19 -16.24 14.41 4.98
CA ILE A 19 -15.41 13.31 4.49
C ILE A 19 -14.26 13.02 5.46
N THR A 20 -14.34 13.51 6.69
CA THR A 20 -13.27 13.39 7.68
C THR A 20 -12.93 11.92 7.92
N GLU A 21 -13.94 11.09 8.17
CA GLU A 21 -13.76 9.66 8.39
C GLU A 21 -13.12 8.95 7.19
N LEU A 22 -13.56 9.28 5.96
CA LEU A 22 -12.98 8.73 4.74
C LEU A 22 -11.50 9.08 4.62
N LYS A 23 -11.15 10.36 4.85
CA LYS A 23 -9.77 10.85 4.77
C LYS A 23 -8.87 10.22 5.84
N GLU A 24 -9.39 10.00 7.04
CA GLU A 24 -8.66 9.32 8.10
C GLU A 24 -8.41 7.85 7.79
N ALA A 25 -9.42 7.15 7.25
CA ALA A 25 -9.27 5.76 6.83
C ALA A 25 -8.23 5.63 5.71
N GLU A 26 -8.31 6.48 4.68
CA GLU A 26 -7.31 6.56 3.60
C GLU A 26 -5.89 6.79 4.15
N ARG A 27 -5.75 7.72 5.10
CA ARG A 27 -4.46 8.03 5.74
C ARG A 27 -3.91 6.82 6.51
N LYS A 28 -4.72 6.17 7.34
CA LYS A 28 -4.30 4.98 8.11
C LYS A 28 -3.82 3.84 7.22
N VAL A 29 -4.51 3.59 6.11
CA VAL A 29 -4.09 2.59 5.11
C VAL A 29 -2.75 2.98 4.49
N ARG A 30 -2.59 4.24 4.06
CA ARG A 30 -1.34 4.74 3.47
C ARG A 30 -0.16 4.60 4.43
N GLU A 31 -0.32 5.08 5.66
CA GLU A 31 0.71 5.02 6.70
C GLU A 31 1.10 3.57 7.01
N SER A 32 0.14 2.65 7.02
CA SER A 32 0.40 1.23 7.24
C SER A 32 1.23 0.61 6.10
N VAL A 33 0.90 0.93 4.84
CA VAL A 33 1.66 0.46 3.67
C VAL A 33 3.08 1.02 3.65
N GLU A 34 3.24 2.32 3.94
CA GLU A 34 4.55 2.96 4.00
C GLU A 34 5.42 2.36 5.11
N LYS A 35 4.85 2.17 6.31
CA LYS A 35 5.54 1.53 7.43
C LYS A 35 5.94 0.10 7.10
N TYR A 36 5.04 -0.68 6.49
CA TYR A 36 5.33 -2.03 6.04
C TYR A 36 6.51 -2.06 5.06
N ARG A 37 6.48 -1.21 4.01
CA ARG A 37 7.56 -1.11 3.03
C ARG A 37 8.88 -0.70 3.67
N ALA A 38 8.85 0.24 4.61
CA ALA A 38 10.05 0.68 5.32
C ALA A 38 10.66 -0.46 6.15
N VAL A 39 9.84 -1.19 6.92
CA VAL A 39 10.32 -2.29 7.76
C VAL A 39 10.86 -3.45 6.92
N VAL A 40 10.10 -3.89 5.91
CA VAL A 40 10.50 -5.05 5.08
C VAL A 40 11.67 -4.72 4.16
N GLY A 41 11.68 -3.51 3.58
CA GLY A 41 12.71 -3.07 2.64
C GLY A 41 14.04 -2.71 3.28
N THR A 42 14.05 -2.23 4.52
CA THR A 42 15.30 -1.87 5.24
C THR A 42 15.79 -2.95 6.21
N ALA A 43 15.06 -4.07 6.33
CA ALA A 43 15.47 -5.16 7.19
C ALA A 43 16.87 -5.70 6.81
N PRO A 44 17.79 -5.86 7.77
CA PRO A 44 19.14 -6.36 7.50
C PRO A 44 19.18 -7.87 7.21
N PHE A 45 18.06 -8.57 7.36
CA PHE A 45 17.91 -10.00 7.12
C PHE A 45 16.89 -10.29 6.02
N GLY A 46 16.98 -11.49 5.45
CA GLY A 46 16.03 -11.98 4.45
C GLY A 46 14.65 -12.22 5.06
N ILE A 47 13.60 -11.76 4.38
CA ILE A 47 12.20 -11.95 4.77
C ILE A 47 11.50 -12.70 3.65
N ILE A 48 10.81 -13.78 4.02
CA ILE A 48 9.89 -14.54 3.17
C ILE A 48 8.53 -14.53 3.86
N ILE A 49 7.49 -14.18 3.12
CA ILE A 49 6.11 -14.18 3.59
C ILE A 49 5.37 -15.29 2.86
N LEU A 50 4.70 -16.13 3.64
CA LEU A 50 3.93 -17.27 3.17
C LEU A 50 2.43 -17.01 3.36
N ASP A 51 1.62 -17.53 2.44
CA ASP A 51 0.21 -17.72 2.74
C ASP A 51 -0.01 -18.94 3.65
N ARG A 52 -1.28 -19.19 3.99
CA ARG A 52 -1.68 -20.30 4.88
C ARG A 52 -1.39 -21.69 4.31
N THR A 53 -1.10 -21.80 3.02
CA THR A 53 -0.77 -23.06 2.34
C THR A 53 0.74 -23.28 2.22
N GLY A 54 1.56 -22.37 2.74
CA GLY A 54 3.02 -22.41 2.62
C GLY A 54 3.54 -21.85 1.31
N LYS A 55 2.69 -21.24 0.48
CA LYS A 55 3.11 -20.60 -0.77
C LYS A 55 3.74 -19.25 -0.48
N ILE A 56 4.91 -19.01 -1.05
CA ILE A 56 5.62 -17.73 -0.97
C ILE A 56 4.82 -16.68 -1.74
N ILE A 57 4.30 -15.69 -1.02
CA ILE A 57 3.55 -14.56 -1.59
C ILE A 57 4.42 -13.32 -1.73
N GLU A 58 5.44 -13.17 -0.89
CA GLU A 58 6.33 -12.02 -0.94
C GLU A 58 7.72 -12.35 -0.38
N VAL A 59 8.71 -11.62 -0.87
CA VAL A 59 10.10 -11.67 -0.45
C VAL A 59 10.67 -10.25 -0.42
N ASN A 60 11.55 -9.94 0.52
CA ASN A 60 12.31 -8.68 0.47
C ASN A 60 13.54 -8.80 -0.46
N GLU A 61 14.17 -7.68 -0.81
CA GLU A 61 15.37 -7.72 -1.64
C GLU A 61 16.53 -8.44 -0.93
N LYS A 62 16.60 -8.35 0.41
CA LYS A 62 17.70 -8.94 1.16
C LYS A 62 17.78 -10.46 1.02
N ILE A 63 16.65 -11.17 0.97
CA ILE A 63 16.69 -12.63 0.74
C ILE A 63 17.14 -12.99 -0.68
N LEU A 64 16.85 -12.13 -1.68
CA LEU A 64 17.31 -12.34 -3.05
C LEU A 64 18.83 -12.18 -3.14
N GLU A 65 19.37 -11.14 -2.49
CA GLU A 65 20.82 -10.94 -2.37
C GLU A 65 21.51 -12.11 -1.68
N LEU A 66 20.98 -12.57 -0.54
CA LEU A 66 21.60 -13.62 0.27
C LEU A 66 21.53 -15.01 -0.39
N SER A 67 20.44 -15.30 -1.10
CA SER A 67 20.24 -16.61 -1.75
C SER A 67 20.82 -16.67 -3.17
N GLY A 68 21.03 -15.53 -3.83
CA GLY A 68 21.41 -15.47 -5.25
C GLY A 68 20.26 -15.83 -6.21
N LEU A 69 19.05 -16.03 -5.70
CA LEU A 69 17.87 -16.38 -6.49
C LEU A 69 17.15 -15.14 -7.00
N LYS A 70 16.43 -15.27 -8.12
CA LYS A 70 15.55 -14.20 -8.59
C LYS A 70 14.19 -14.33 -7.93
N ARG A 71 13.49 -13.21 -7.79
CA ARG A 71 12.13 -13.16 -7.23
C ARG A 71 11.18 -14.20 -7.85
N LYS A 72 11.26 -14.42 -9.16
CA LYS A 72 10.45 -15.40 -9.91
C LYS A 72 10.72 -16.87 -9.54
N ASP A 73 11.89 -17.15 -8.97
CA ASP A 73 12.30 -18.49 -8.56
C ASP A 73 11.71 -18.84 -7.18
N LEU A 74 11.31 -17.83 -6.40
CA LEU A 74 10.73 -17.96 -5.06
C LEU A 74 9.22 -17.70 -5.05
N VAL A 75 8.80 -16.51 -5.51
CA VAL A 75 7.40 -16.08 -5.41
C VAL A 75 6.50 -17.02 -6.21
N GLY A 76 5.46 -17.53 -5.54
CA GLY A 76 4.52 -18.48 -6.09
C GLY A 76 4.91 -19.95 -5.90
N LYS A 77 6.10 -20.24 -5.36
CA LYS A 77 6.51 -21.60 -4.96
C LYS A 77 6.07 -21.91 -3.54
N SER A 78 5.95 -23.19 -3.22
CA SER A 78 5.71 -23.67 -1.85
C SER A 78 7.02 -24.09 -1.21
N LEU A 79 7.14 -23.81 0.08
CA LEU A 79 8.19 -24.35 0.94
C LEU A 79 7.79 -25.71 1.51
#